data_AF-A0A554W903-F1
#
_entry.id   AF-A0A554W903-F1
#
_cell.length_a   1.000
_cell.length_b   1.000
_cell.length_c   1.000
_cell.angle_alpha   90.00
_cell.angle_beta   90.00
_cell.angle_gamma   90.00
#
_symmetry.space_group_name_H-M   'P 1'
#
loop_
_entity.id
_entity.type
_entity.pdbx_description
1 polymer ?
#
loop_
_entity_poly.entity_id
_entity_poly.type
_entity_poly.pdbx_seq_one_letter_code
_entity_poly.pdbx_strand_id
1 'polypeptide(L)'
;MPRGRPRKNDAASPKASARGRAAAARASLPLNRKLALNQWLLGLFGVERFDQLAAHLKDESLEGLDADNIHRFHHALCLHLPPENRPELTDEQLLEYDQAIVSVTQHLNDRRITRGEEPIVWKYFQYLALLFTEIYLDRYFRDPAGLRQALNARVAALNENIPEADRIAALEESEDPRLQLNKIAFWMATGSGKTLLMHANILQYQRFLETHGLSRELNRIILLTPNEGLSQQHLREFQKSGIEAEIFRRPPAFSSGSI
;
A
#
# COMPACT_ATOMS: atom_id res chain seq x y z
N MET A 1 -5.77 25.36 86.36
CA MET A 1 -5.16 26.70 86.45
C MET A 1 -3.93 26.75 85.56
N PRO A 2 -3.77 27.78 84.71
CA PRO A 2 -2.93 27.78 83.52
C PRO A 2 -1.64 28.60 83.69
N ARG A 3 -0.75 28.55 82.69
CA ARG A 3 0.22 29.58 82.24
C ARG A 3 0.95 28.98 81.03
N GLY A 4 1.15 29.58 79.87
CA GLY A 4 0.87 30.89 79.29
C GLY A 4 1.33 30.83 77.80
N ARG A 5 0.72 31.67 76.95
CA ARG A 5 0.96 31.90 75.49
C ARG A 5 2.35 32.57 75.23
N PRO A 6 2.82 32.93 74.00
CA PRO A 6 2.24 32.81 72.62
C PRO A 6 3.20 32.58 71.39
N ARG A 7 2.58 32.36 70.20
CA ARG A 7 2.87 32.83 68.80
C ARG A 7 4.14 32.41 68.00
N LYS A 8 3.90 31.79 66.82
CA LYS A 8 4.12 32.29 65.41
C LYS A 8 3.86 31.14 64.41
N ASN A 9 2.85 31.25 63.54
CA ASN A 9 2.86 31.72 62.15
C ASN A 9 3.40 30.73 61.10
N ASP A 10 2.47 30.39 60.20
CA ASP A 10 2.58 30.27 58.75
C ASP A 10 2.93 28.95 58.04
N ALA A 11 1.98 28.67 57.14
CA ALA A 11 2.14 28.22 55.76
C ALA A 11 2.25 26.72 55.46
N ALA A 12 1.24 26.30 54.70
CA ALA A 12 1.08 25.04 54.01
C ALA A 12 2.32 24.57 53.25
N SER A 13 2.46 23.24 53.14
CA SER A 13 3.15 22.60 52.04
C SER A 13 2.35 21.41 51.51
N PRO A 14 2.43 21.15 50.19
CA PRO A 14 1.35 20.54 49.43
C PRO A 14 1.55 19.03 49.20
N LYS A 15 0.46 18.36 48.86
CA LYS A 15 0.42 16.97 48.37
C LYS A 15 1.34 16.79 47.16
N ALA A 16 2.49 16.15 47.34
CA ALA A 16 3.36 15.73 46.25
C ALA A 16 2.94 14.34 45.74
N SER A 17 2.24 14.37 44.60
CA SER A 17 2.36 13.45 43.47
C SER A 17 2.10 11.95 43.66
N ALA A 18 0.81 11.60 43.73
CA ALA A 18 0.28 10.38 43.11
C ALA A 18 0.20 10.49 41.55
N ARG A 19 0.81 11.52 40.96
CA ARG A 19 0.83 11.81 39.51
C ARG A 19 2.03 11.23 38.75
N GLY A 20 2.94 10.53 39.42
CA GLY A 20 4.17 10.00 38.80
C GLY A 20 4.06 8.60 38.18
N ARG A 21 2.94 7.88 38.36
CA ARG A 21 2.82 6.47 37.90
C ARG A 21 1.82 6.25 36.75
N ALA A 22 1.24 7.31 36.20
CA ALA A 22 0.24 7.22 35.13
C ALA A 22 0.64 7.92 33.82
N ALA A 23 1.93 8.28 33.64
CA ALA A 23 2.42 9.03 32.49
C ALA A 23 3.47 8.28 31.64
N ALA A 24 3.48 6.94 31.69
CA ALA A 24 4.35 6.13 30.85
C ALA A 24 3.65 4.87 30.32
N ALA A 25 2.39 5.00 29.92
CA ALA A 25 1.94 4.20 28.78
C ALA A 25 2.69 4.77 27.58
N ARG A 26 3.88 4.23 27.28
CA ARG A 26 4.70 4.60 26.13
C ARG A 26 3.77 4.65 24.92
N ALA A 27 3.58 5.84 24.35
CA ALA A 27 2.81 5.99 23.13
C ALA A 27 3.50 5.13 22.07
N SER A 28 2.89 3.99 21.74
CA SER A 28 3.40 3.11 20.70
C SER A 28 3.49 3.91 19.40
N LEU A 29 4.56 3.69 18.65
CA LEU A 29 4.75 4.41 17.39
C LEU A 29 3.53 4.17 16.46
N PRO A 30 2.93 5.22 15.89
CA PRO A 30 1.80 5.07 14.96
C PRO A 30 2.12 4.10 13.82
N LEU A 31 1.16 3.26 13.42
CA LEU A 31 1.35 2.19 12.43
C LEU A 31 1.97 2.70 11.13
N ASN A 32 1.55 3.86 10.64
CA ASN A 32 2.07 4.48 9.41
C ASN A 32 3.58 4.76 9.44
N ARG A 33 4.18 4.88 10.64
CA ARG A 33 5.63 5.01 10.83
C ARG A 33 6.37 3.68 10.95
N LYS A 34 5.63 2.56 11.01
CA LYS A 34 6.15 1.19 11.04
C LYS A 34 6.02 0.45 9.69
N LEU A 35 5.56 1.13 8.64
CA LEU A 35 5.37 0.53 7.32
C LEU A 35 6.68 0.55 6.53
N ALA A 36 7.56 -0.42 6.81
CA ALA A 36 8.89 -0.49 6.18
C ALA A 36 8.84 -0.51 4.64
N LEU A 37 7.91 -1.28 4.07
CA LEU A 37 7.69 -1.30 2.61
C LEU A 37 7.31 0.07 2.06
N ASN A 38 6.37 0.76 2.70
CA ASN A 38 5.96 2.10 2.27
C ASN A 38 7.10 3.12 2.41
N GLN A 39 7.87 3.04 3.49
CA GLN A 39 9.04 3.91 3.71
C GLN A 39 10.17 3.65 2.72
N TRP A 40 10.39 2.38 2.35
CA TRP A 40 11.32 2.03 1.27
C TRP A 40 10.84 2.61 -0.07
N LEU A 41 9.57 2.40 -0.44
CA LEU A 41 8.99 2.97 -1.66
C LEU A 41 9.13 4.50 -1.73
N LEU A 42 8.77 5.21 -0.65
CA LEU A 42 8.93 6.67 -0.58
C LEU A 42 10.39 7.10 -0.72
N GLY A 43 11.32 6.35 -0.13
CA GLY A 43 12.76 6.58 -0.24
C GLY A 43 13.27 6.51 -1.68
N LEU A 44 12.66 5.68 -2.54
CA LEU A 44 13.02 5.64 -3.97
C LEU A 44 12.74 6.96 -4.69
N PHE A 45 11.80 7.77 -4.18
CA PHE A 45 11.47 9.10 -4.68
C PHE A 45 12.19 10.22 -3.93
N GLY A 46 13.13 9.90 -3.03
CA GLY A 46 13.87 10.87 -2.23
C GLY A 46 13.02 11.56 -1.15
N VAL A 47 11.87 10.99 -0.76
CA VAL A 47 10.99 11.56 0.26
C VAL A 47 10.77 10.59 1.43
N GLU A 48 10.40 11.11 2.59
CA GLU A 48 10.13 10.31 3.80
C GLU A 48 8.64 10.13 4.08
N ARG A 49 7.82 11.04 3.56
CA ARG A 49 6.38 11.08 3.82
C ARG A 49 5.58 11.15 2.54
N PHE A 50 4.46 10.44 2.53
CA PHE A 50 3.56 10.40 1.39
C PHE A 50 3.02 11.79 0.98
N ASP A 51 2.79 12.70 1.93
CA ASP A 51 2.30 14.04 1.62
C ASP A 51 3.33 14.91 0.92
N GLN A 52 4.64 14.63 1.07
CA GLN A 52 5.70 15.30 0.30
C GLN A 52 5.60 14.90 -1.18
N LEU A 53 5.48 13.60 -1.46
CA LEU A 53 5.28 13.10 -2.83
C LEU A 53 3.95 13.62 -3.43
N ALA A 54 2.86 13.50 -2.66
CA ALA A 54 1.53 13.90 -3.11
C ALA A 54 1.40 15.42 -3.31
N ALA A 55 2.20 16.26 -2.66
CA ALA A 55 2.12 17.71 -2.81
C ALA A 55 2.26 18.16 -4.28
N HIS A 56 3.03 17.41 -5.07
CA HIS A 56 3.28 17.70 -6.48
C HIS A 56 2.17 17.21 -7.42
N LEU A 57 1.23 16.40 -6.93
CA LEU A 57 0.25 15.68 -7.77
C LEU A 57 -1.20 16.00 -7.44
N LYS A 58 -1.47 16.85 -6.44
CA LYS A 58 -2.84 17.12 -5.95
C LYS A 58 -3.70 17.94 -6.90
N ASP A 59 -3.09 18.63 -7.87
CA ASP A 59 -3.83 19.44 -8.84
C ASP A 59 -4.64 18.53 -9.77
N GLU A 60 -5.97 18.71 -9.79
CA GLU A 60 -6.88 17.90 -10.62
C GLU A 60 -6.64 18.09 -12.12
N SER A 61 -5.97 19.17 -12.55
CA SER A 61 -5.56 19.35 -13.96
C SER A 61 -4.48 18.37 -14.41
N LEU A 62 -3.83 17.69 -13.47
CA LEU A 62 -2.88 16.59 -13.74
C LEU A 62 -3.58 15.24 -13.94
N GLU A 63 -4.90 15.17 -13.79
CA GLU A 63 -5.64 13.94 -14.03
C GLU A 63 -5.74 13.63 -15.53
N GLY A 64 -5.57 12.35 -15.86
CA GLY A 64 -5.66 11.85 -17.23
C GLY A 64 -4.34 11.91 -18.00
N LEU A 65 -4.46 11.67 -19.30
CA LEU A 65 -3.35 11.53 -20.23
C LEU A 65 -3.09 12.84 -21.00
N ASP A 66 -1.89 12.97 -21.54
CA ASP A 66 -1.57 13.94 -22.57
C ASP A 66 -1.82 13.39 -23.99
N ALA A 67 -1.31 14.09 -25.01
CA ALA A 67 -1.47 13.70 -26.41
C ALA A 67 -0.68 12.44 -26.80
N ASP A 68 0.36 12.09 -26.02
CA ASP A 68 1.26 10.96 -26.28
C ASP A 68 0.87 9.72 -25.45
N ASN A 69 -0.29 9.75 -24.78
CA ASN A 69 -0.76 8.73 -23.83
C ASN A 69 0.18 8.54 -22.63
N ILE A 70 0.73 9.63 -22.10
CA ILE A 70 1.51 9.62 -20.86
C ILE A 70 0.66 10.31 -19.77
N HIS A 71 0.63 9.77 -18.55
CA HIS A 71 -0.08 10.47 -17.47
C HIS A 71 0.61 11.80 -17.16
N ARG A 72 -0.19 12.86 -16.99
CA ARG A 72 0.36 14.16 -16.56
C ARG A 72 1.03 14.07 -15.18
N PHE A 73 0.63 13.11 -14.35
CA PHE A 73 1.32 12.78 -13.11
C PHE A 73 2.78 12.32 -13.32
N HIS A 74 3.08 11.56 -14.37
CA HIS A 74 4.47 11.18 -14.70
C HIS A 74 5.32 12.43 -14.97
N HIS A 75 4.81 13.35 -15.78
CA HIS A 75 5.50 14.62 -16.07
C HIS A 75 5.73 15.45 -14.82
N ALA A 76 4.72 15.53 -13.94
CA ALA A 76 4.84 16.22 -12.66
C ALA A 76 5.89 15.56 -11.74
N LEU A 77 5.95 14.22 -11.70
CA LEU A 77 6.98 13.50 -10.96
C LEU A 77 8.38 13.81 -11.50
N CYS A 78 8.60 13.74 -12.82
CA CYS A 78 9.90 14.01 -13.41
C CYS A 78 10.35 15.46 -13.21
N LEU A 79 9.42 16.41 -13.31
CA LEU A 79 9.68 17.84 -13.09
C LEU A 79 10.07 18.16 -11.65
N HIS A 80 9.36 17.59 -10.67
CA HIS A 80 9.54 17.94 -9.26
C HIS A 80 10.56 17.06 -8.52
N LEU A 81 10.82 15.86 -9.03
CA LEU A 81 11.77 14.91 -8.47
C LEU A 81 12.76 14.53 -9.57
N PRO A 82 13.86 15.29 -9.76
CA PRO A 82 14.85 15.00 -10.78
C PRO A 82 15.61 13.69 -10.46
N PRO A 83 16.23 13.03 -11.46
CA PRO A 83 16.96 11.76 -11.29
C PRO A 83 17.98 11.76 -10.15
N GLU A 84 18.63 12.90 -9.90
CA GLU A 84 19.59 13.14 -8.81
C GLU A 84 19.02 12.73 -7.43
N ASN A 85 17.71 12.93 -7.24
CA ASN A 85 17.00 12.64 -5.99
C ASN A 85 16.37 11.24 -5.96
N ARG A 86 16.38 10.53 -7.09
CA ARG A 86 15.81 9.18 -7.25
C ARG A 86 16.73 8.28 -8.09
N PRO A 87 17.98 8.03 -7.64
CA PRO A 87 18.97 7.32 -8.43
C PRO A 87 18.58 5.88 -8.81
N GLU A 88 17.64 5.28 -8.08
CA GLU A 88 17.13 3.93 -8.34
C GLU A 88 15.89 3.89 -9.26
N LEU A 89 15.35 5.06 -9.64
CA LEU A 89 14.18 5.24 -10.49
C LEU A 89 14.47 6.32 -11.54
N THR A 90 15.06 5.91 -12.65
CA THR A 90 15.30 6.80 -13.82
C THR A 90 14.00 7.28 -14.47
N ASP A 91 14.07 8.32 -15.31
CA ASP A 91 12.89 8.83 -16.05
C ASP A 91 12.35 7.75 -16.98
N GLU A 92 13.24 7.00 -17.62
CA GLU A 92 12.90 5.90 -18.50
C GLU A 92 12.16 4.80 -17.75
N GLN A 93 12.61 4.43 -16.55
CA GLN A 93 11.91 3.45 -15.71
C GLN A 93 10.55 3.94 -15.23
N LEU A 94 10.43 5.22 -14.85
CA LEU A 94 9.13 5.79 -14.48
C LEU A 94 8.17 5.80 -15.67
N LEU A 95 8.66 6.10 -16.86
CA LEU A 95 7.87 6.07 -18.09
C LEU A 95 7.43 4.65 -18.43
N GLU A 96 8.30 3.65 -18.28
CA GLU A 96 7.95 2.23 -18.46
C GLU A 96 6.80 1.82 -17.54
N TYR A 97 6.87 2.18 -16.24
CA TYR A 97 5.77 1.91 -15.31
C TYR A 97 4.50 2.69 -15.67
N ASP A 98 4.62 3.94 -16.09
CA ASP A 98 3.49 4.75 -16.54
C ASP A 98 2.76 4.09 -17.72
N GLN A 99 3.51 3.66 -18.73
CA GLN A 99 2.95 2.98 -19.91
C GLN A 99 2.32 1.63 -19.55
N ALA A 100 2.89 0.92 -18.59
CA ALA A 100 2.28 -0.27 -18.01
C ALA A 100 0.91 0.03 -17.37
N ILE A 101 0.78 1.14 -16.64
CA ILE A 101 -0.48 1.60 -16.05
C ILE A 101 -1.47 2.03 -17.14
N VAL A 102 -1.02 2.73 -18.18
CA VAL A 102 -1.85 3.11 -19.33
C VAL A 102 -2.46 1.88 -19.99
N SER A 103 -1.65 0.85 -20.27
CA SER A 103 -2.12 -0.41 -20.86
C SER A 103 -3.18 -1.10 -20.01
N VAL A 104 -2.96 -1.20 -18.69
CA VAL A 104 -3.93 -1.76 -17.74
C VAL A 104 -5.23 -0.94 -17.73
N THR A 105 -5.12 0.39 -17.76
CA THR A 105 -6.27 1.30 -17.73
C THR A 105 -7.10 1.20 -19.00
N GLN A 106 -6.45 1.10 -20.16
CA GLN A 106 -7.11 0.88 -21.45
C GLN A 106 -7.88 -0.43 -21.45
N HIS A 107 -7.25 -1.53 -21.00
CA HIS A 107 -7.92 -2.83 -20.90
C HIS A 107 -9.19 -2.77 -20.03
N LEU A 108 -9.12 -2.11 -18.87
CA LEU A 108 -10.29 -1.92 -18.01
C LEU A 108 -11.36 -1.06 -18.69
N ASN A 109 -10.96 -0.03 -19.43
CA ASN A 109 -11.86 0.89 -20.11
C ASN A 109 -12.57 0.29 -21.32
N ASP A 110 -11.94 -0.65 -22.04
CA ASP A 110 -12.56 -1.32 -23.19
C ASP A 110 -13.93 -1.87 -22.85
N ARG A 111 -14.04 -2.61 -21.73
CA ARG A 111 -15.32 -3.18 -21.32
C ARG A 111 -16.28 -2.15 -20.72
N ARG A 112 -15.75 -1.17 -19.98
CA ARG A 112 -16.55 -0.10 -19.36
C ARG A 112 -17.26 0.74 -20.42
N ILE A 113 -16.53 1.22 -21.41
CA ILE A 113 -17.06 2.04 -22.51
C ILE A 113 -18.15 1.28 -23.27
N THR A 114 -17.91 0.01 -23.61
CA THR A 114 -18.93 -0.81 -24.32
C THR A 114 -20.22 -1.02 -23.52
N ARG A 115 -20.18 -0.82 -22.19
CA ARG A 115 -21.33 -0.91 -21.29
C ARG A 115 -21.92 0.45 -20.91
N GLY A 116 -21.44 1.55 -21.51
CA GLY A 116 -21.91 2.90 -21.22
C GLY A 116 -21.44 3.44 -19.86
N GLU A 117 -20.41 2.83 -19.27
CA GLU A 117 -19.77 3.34 -18.05
C GLU A 117 -18.74 4.42 -18.40
N GLU A 118 -18.53 5.38 -17.51
CA GLU A 118 -17.49 6.39 -17.68
C GLU A 118 -16.09 5.75 -17.70
N PRO A 119 -15.20 6.23 -18.59
CA PRO A 119 -13.81 5.78 -18.61
C PRO A 119 -13.13 6.18 -17.31
N ILE A 120 -12.21 5.32 -16.87
CA ILE A 120 -11.42 5.53 -15.67
C ILE A 120 -10.45 6.68 -15.92
N VAL A 121 -10.51 7.68 -15.05
CA VAL A 121 -9.50 8.72 -14.88
C VAL A 121 -9.01 8.62 -13.44
N TRP A 122 -7.73 8.33 -13.27
CA TRP A 122 -7.16 8.10 -11.94
C TRP A 122 -6.94 9.40 -11.18
N LYS A 123 -7.33 9.42 -9.91
CA LYS A 123 -6.87 10.43 -8.95
C LYS A 123 -5.42 10.18 -8.58
N TYR A 124 -4.69 11.21 -8.14
CA TYR A 124 -3.26 11.09 -7.83
C TYR A 124 -2.92 9.95 -6.86
N PHE A 125 -3.74 9.72 -5.83
CA PHE A 125 -3.51 8.66 -4.85
C PHE A 125 -3.79 7.26 -5.41
N GLN A 126 -4.65 7.15 -6.43
CA GLN A 126 -4.89 5.90 -7.16
C GLN A 126 -3.72 5.64 -8.11
N TYR A 127 -3.28 6.65 -8.85
CA TYR A 127 -2.10 6.58 -9.70
C TYR A 127 -0.86 6.17 -8.90
N LEU A 128 -0.60 6.81 -7.75
CA LEU A 128 0.52 6.43 -6.88
C LEU A 128 0.40 5.00 -6.35
N ALA A 129 -0.81 4.53 -6.03
CA ALA A 129 -1.01 3.13 -5.62
C ALA A 129 -0.67 2.14 -6.74
N LEU A 130 -1.04 2.46 -7.99
CA LEU A 130 -0.70 1.66 -9.16
C LEU A 130 0.81 1.68 -9.45
N LEU A 131 1.44 2.85 -9.40
CA LEU A 131 2.87 3.03 -9.59
C LEU A 131 3.70 2.30 -8.52
N PHE A 132 3.29 2.39 -7.25
CA PHE A 132 3.95 1.63 -6.18
C PHE A 132 3.82 0.12 -6.38
N THR A 133 2.68 -0.33 -6.92
CA THR A 133 2.46 -1.74 -7.26
C THR A 133 3.36 -2.17 -8.43
N GLU A 134 3.49 -1.35 -9.47
CA GLU A 134 4.43 -1.58 -10.58
C GLU A 134 5.85 -1.77 -10.09
N ILE A 135 6.35 -0.80 -9.31
CA ILE A 135 7.71 -0.83 -8.76
C ILE A 135 7.92 -2.07 -7.88
N TYR A 136 6.95 -2.40 -7.02
CA TYR A 136 7.07 -3.56 -6.14
C TYR A 136 7.12 -4.87 -6.92
N LEU A 137 6.19 -5.07 -7.86
CA LEU A 137 6.12 -6.29 -8.66
C LEU A 137 7.36 -6.44 -9.54
N ASP A 138 7.85 -5.34 -10.13
CA ASP A 138 9.11 -5.32 -10.87
C ASP A 138 10.27 -5.89 -10.04
N ARG A 139 10.49 -5.37 -8.83
CA ARG A 139 11.54 -5.85 -7.93
C ARG A 139 11.29 -7.28 -7.46
N TYR A 140 10.05 -7.64 -7.14
CA TYR A 140 9.68 -8.98 -6.67
C TYR A 140 9.91 -10.07 -7.73
N PHE A 141 9.58 -9.79 -8.99
CA PHE A 141 9.76 -10.77 -10.06
C PHE A 141 11.21 -10.85 -10.52
N ARG A 142 11.90 -9.70 -10.66
CA ARG A 142 13.28 -9.61 -11.15
C ARG A 142 14.32 -10.11 -10.15
N ASP A 143 14.28 -9.62 -8.92
CA ASP A 143 15.26 -9.94 -7.87
C ASP A 143 14.62 -9.89 -6.47
N PRO A 144 13.90 -10.96 -6.06
CA PRO A 144 13.27 -11.02 -4.75
C PRO A 144 14.30 -11.00 -3.60
N ALA A 145 15.53 -11.50 -3.83
CA ALA A 145 16.58 -11.49 -2.82
C ALA A 145 17.09 -10.06 -2.57
N GLY A 146 17.35 -9.30 -3.63
CA GLY A 146 17.69 -7.88 -3.56
C GLY A 146 16.57 -7.05 -2.93
N LEU A 147 15.30 -7.31 -3.29
CA LEU A 147 14.15 -6.66 -2.64
C LEU A 147 14.12 -6.94 -1.13
N ARG A 148 14.32 -8.20 -0.71
CA ARG A 148 14.39 -8.57 0.72
C ARG A 148 15.53 -7.83 1.44
N GLN A 149 16.71 -7.76 0.82
CA GLN A 149 17.85 -7.03 1.38
C GLN A 149 17.55 -5.54 1.55
N ALA A 150 16.96 -4.90 0.53
CA ALA A 150 16.60 -3.49 0.59
C ALA A 150 15.54 -3.20 1.68
N LEU A 151 14.55 -4.07 1.83
CA LEU A 151 13.55 -3.97 2.89
C LEU A 151 14.16 -4.18 4.28
N ASN A 152 15.06 -5.16 4.45
CA ASN A 152 15.77 -5.38 5.70
C ASN A 152 16.67 -4.21 6.08
N ALA A 153 17.35 -3.59 5.11
CA ALA A 153 18.12 -2.37 5.34
C ALA A 153 17.21 -1.22 5.82
N ARG A 154 16.02 -1.07 5.23
CA ARG A 154 15.03 -0.08 5.69
C ARG A 154 14.50 -0.40 7.09
N VAL A 155 14.23 -1.67 7.39
CA VAL A 155 13.82 -2.13 8.73
C VAL A 155 14.89 -1.79 9.76
N ALA A 156 16.17 -2.06 9.47
CA ALA A 156 17.27 -1.72 10.36
C ALA A 156 17.33 -0.21 10.66
N ALA A 157 17.28 0.63 9.62
CA ALA A 157 17.28 2.09 9.78
C ALA A 157 16.07 2.61 10.58
N LEU A 158 14.88 2.02 10.42
CA LEU A 158 13.71 2.37 11.23
C LEU A 158 13.90 1.95 12.69
N ASN A 159 14.47 0.76 12.93
CA ASN A 159 14.68 0.20 14.26
C ASN A 159 15.70 0.96 15.12
N GLU A 160 16.58 1.76 14.51
CA GLU A 160 17.52 2.65 15.21
C GLU A 160 16.80 3.73 16.03
N ASN A 161 15.67 4.21 15.53
CA ASN A 161 14.98 5.39 16.05
C ASN A 161 13.71 5.07 16.85
N ILE A 162 13.41 3.79 17.09
CA ILE A 162 12.18 3.36 17.76
C ILE A 162 12.47 2.45 18.98
N PRO A 163 11.63 2.50 20.03
CA PRO A 163 11.82 1.67 21.22
C PRO A 163 11.84 0.18 20.87
N GLU A 164 12.58 -0.62 21.64
CA GLU A 164 12.72 -2.07 21.41
C GLU A 164 11.38 -2.80 21.27
N ALA A 165 10.39 -2.46 22.11
CA ALA A 165 9.05 -3.04 22.06
C ALA A 165 8.27 -2.75 20.76
N ASP A 166 8.70 -1.73 20.00
CA ASP A 166 8.07 -1.30 18.77
C ASP A 166 8.87 -1.72 17.51
N ARG A 167 10.03 -2.36 17.67
CA ARG A 167 10.90 -2.78 16.58
C ARG A 167 10.22 -3.81 15.67
N ILE A 168 10.54 -3.70 14.39
CA ILE A 168 10.05 -4.58 13.33
C ILE A 168 11.07 -5.70 13.15
N ALA A 169 10.62 -6.96 13.12
CA ALA A 169 11.49 -8.08 12.81
C ALA A 169 11.97 -8.00 11.36
N ALA A 170 13.24 -8.33 11.12
CA ALA A 170 13.76 -8.48 9.77
C ALA A 170 13.19 -9.73 9.10
N LEU A 171 13.19 -9.74 7.77
CA LEU A 171 12.88 -10.92 6.96
C LEU A 171 14.05 -11.90 7.02
N GLU A 172 13.74 -13.18 7.20
CA GLU A 172 14.72 -14.24 7.45
C GLU A 172 15.61 -14.50 6.23
N GLU A 173 16.92 -14.67 6.46
CA GLU A 173 17.90 -14.98 5.38
C GLU A 173 17.88 -16.44 4.93
N SER A 174 17.45 -17.34 5.79
CA SER A 174 17.37 -18.78 5.50
C SER A 174 16.11 -19.19 4.73
N GLU A 175 15.11 -18.31 4.63
CA GLU A 175 13.84 -18.61 3.94
C GLU A 175 13.80 -18.03 2.53
N ASP A 176 13.02 -18.66 1.65
CA ASP A 176 12.81 -18.16 0.29
C ASP A 176 12.22 -16.73 0.33
N PRO A 177 12.90 -15.71 -0.24
CA PRO A 177 12.40 -14.35 -0.26
C PRO A 177 11.04 -14.24 -0.96
N ARG A 178 10.73 -15.07 -1.96
CA ARG A 178 9.44 -15.04 -2.65
C ARG A 178 8.29 -15.38 -1.70
N LEU A 179 8.48 -16.36 -0.82
CA LEU A 179 7.46 -16.77 0.15
C LEU A 179 7.22 -15.70 1.23
N GLN A 180 8.26 -14.97 1.61
CA GLN A 180 8.16 -13.89 2.60
C GLN A 180 7.55 -12.60 2.02
N LEU A 181 7.72 -12.37 0.70
CA LEU A 181 7.31 -11.15 -0.01
C LEU A 181 6.04 -11.30 -0.85
N ASN A 182 5.36 -12.44 -0.80
CA ASN A 182 4.17 -12.72 -1.61
C ASN A 182 2.87 -12.05 -1.11
N LYS A 183 2.94 -11.11 -0.16
CA LYS A 183 1.78 -10.42 0.41
C LYS A 183 1.98 -8.91 0.39
N ILE A 184 1.02 -8.21 -0.21
CA ILE A 184 0.94 -6.75 -0.21
C ILE A 184 -0.37 -6.34 0.47
N ALA A 185 -0.30 -5.33 1.34
CA ALA A 185 -1.46 -4.75 1.99
C ALA A 185 -1.65 -3.29 1.57
N PHE A 186 -2.86 -2.94 1.14
CA PHE A 186 -3.24 -1.59 0.76
C PHE A 186 -4.08 -0.96 1.88
N TRP A 187 -3.55 0.07 2.53
CA TRP A 187 -4.28 0.81 3.57
C TRP A 187 -4.78 2.14 3.03
N MET A 188 -6.05 2.17 2.62
CA MET A 188 -6.65 3.34 1.97
C MET A 188 -8.07 3.65 2.44
N ALA A 189 -8.43 4.94 2.43
CA ALA A 189 -9.73 5.44 2.89
C ALA A 189 -10.93 4.83 2.15
N THR A 190 -12.09 4.76 2.78
CA THR A 190 -13.34 4.38 2.11
C THR A 190 -13.66 5.38 1.00
N GLY A 191 -14.15 4.91 -0.14
CA GLY A 191 -14.41 5.76 -1.31
C GLY A 191 -13.19 6.05 -2.21
N SER A 192 -11.97 5.64 -1.83
CA SER A 192 -10.76 5.82 -2.67
C SER A 192 -10.69 4.94 -3.94
N GLY A 193 -11.77 4.22 -4.29
CA GLY A 193 -11.80 3.36 -5.47
C GLY A 193 -10.99 2.06 -5.34
N LYS A 194 -10.86 1.51 -4.13
CA LYS A 194 -10.15 0.24 -3.86
C LYS A 194 -10.57 -0.92 -4.79
N THR A 195 -11.84 -0.98 -5.18
CA THR A 195 -12.33 -2.02 -6.11
C THR A 195 -11.67 -1.90 -7.48
N LEU A 196 -11.59 -0.69 -8.06
CA LEU A 196 -10.93 -0.48 -9.34
C LEU A 196 -9.43 -0.75 -9.26
N LEU A 197 -8.79 -0.33 -8.18
CA LEU A 197 -7.37 -0.63 -7.95
C LEU A 197 -7.12 -2.14 -7.80
N MET A 198 -8.00 -2.88 -7.14
CA MET A 198 -7.91 -4.34 -7.07
C MET A 198 -7.97 -4.97 -8.47
N HIS A 199 -8.84 -4.49 -9.35
CA HIS A 199 -8.94 -4.99 -10.73
C HIS A 199 -7.67 -4.68 -11.52
N ALA A 200 -7.15 -3.47 -11.41
CA ALA A 200 -5.88 -3.09 -12.02
C ALA A 200 -4.71 -3.94 -11.50
N ASN A 201 -4.61 -4.14 -10.18
CA ASN A 201 -3.56 -4.95 -9.56
C ASN A 201 -3.60 -6.42 -10.02
N ILE A 202 -4.78 -6.99 -10.27
CA ILE A 202 -4.92 -8.32 -10.86
C ILE A 202 -4.26 -8.36 -12.23
N LEU A 203 -4.55 -7.37 -13.09
CA LEU A 203 -3.99 -7.28 -14.44
C LEU A 203 -2.47 -7.02 -14.41
N GLN A 204 -1.99 -6.14 -13.52
CA GLN A 204 -0.57 -5.91 -13.30
C GLN A 204 0.14 -7.22 -12.93
N TYR A 205 -0.39 -7.97 -11.96
CA TYR A 205 0.18 -9.24 -11.53
C TYR A 205 0.19 -10.29 -12.64
N GLN A 206 -0.91 -10.42 -13.39
CA GLN A 206 -0.99 -11.32 -14.54
C GLN A 206 0.03 -10.98 -15.62
N ARG A 207 0.21 -9.69 -15.94
CA ARG A 207 1.22 -9.21 -16.90
C ARG A 207 2.64 -9.57 -16.45
N PHE A 208 2.94 -9.43 -15.16
CA PHE A 208 4.26 -9.81 -14.62
C PHE A 208 4.51 -11.31 -14.68
N LEU A 209 3.50 -12.14 -14.37
CA LEU A 209 3.57 -13.59 -14.56
C LEU A 209 3.87 -13.95 -16.02
N GLU A 210 3.17 -13.32 -16.96
CA GLU A 210 3.38 -13.55 -18.39
C GLU A 210 4.79 -13.17 -18.84
N THR A 211 5.24 -11.98 -18.48
CA THR A 211 6.57 -11.46 -18.86
C THR A 211 7.71 -12.33 -18.32
N HIS A 212 7.51 -13.00 -17.19
CA HIS A 212 8.49 -13.90 -16.58
C HIS A 212 8.27 -15.38 -16.93
N GLY A 213 7.31 -15.71 -17.80
CA GLY A 213 7.02 -17.09 -18.22
C GLY A 213 6.34 -17.95 -17.16
N LEU A 214 5.73 -17.33 -16.14
CA LEU A 214 5.13 -17.97 -14.96
C LEU A 214 3.59 -18.03 -15.04
N SER A 215 2.96 -17.68 -16.17
CA SER A 215 1.49 -17.70 -16.32
C SER A 215 0.85 -19.04 -15.93
N ARG A 216 1.57 -20.15 -16.12
CA ARG A 216 1.08 -21.50 -15.78
C ARG A 216 1.03 -21.79 -14.28
N GLU A 217 1.72 -21.00 -13.46
CA GLU A 217 1.70 -21.15 -12.00
C GLU A 217 0.40 -20.60 -11.39
N LEU A 218 -0.24 -19.64 -12.06
CA LEU A 218 -1.52 -19.09 -11.62
C LEU A 218 -2.68 -19.94 -12.12
N ASN A 219 -3.22 -20.78 -11.24
CA ASN A 219 -4.40 -21.57 -11.54
C ASN A 219 -5.69 -20.76 -11.37
N ARG A 220 -5.85 -20.08 -10.22
CA ARG A 220 -7.06 -19.31 -9.87
C ARG A 220 -6.73 -18.10 -9.02
N ILE A 221 -7.51 -17.04 -9.20
CA ILE A 221 -7.57 -15.89 -8.29
C ILE A 221 -8.82 -16.04 -7.43
N ILE A 222 -8.66 -15.96 -6.11
CA ILE A 222 -9.77 -16.08 -5.16
C ILE A 222 -9.96 -14.73 -4.46
N LEU A 223 -11.13 -14.11 -4.66
CA LEU A 223 -11.54 -12.93 -3.91
C LEU A 223 -12.39 -13.36 -2.70
N LEU A 224 -11.87 -13.09 -1.51
CA LEU A 224 -12.60 -13.30 -0.26
C LEU A 224 -13.33 -12.02 0.14
N THR A 225 -14.64 -12.12 0.37
CA THR A 225 -15.48 -11.01 0.82
C THR A 225 -16.18 -11.37 2.14
N PRO A 226 -16.52 -10.39 3.00
CA PRO A 226 -17.04 -10.69 4.33
C PRO A 226 -18.51 -11.17 4.32
N ASN A 227 -19.23 -10.98 3.23
CA ASN A 227 -20.58 -11.52 3.03
C ASN A 227 -20.91 -11.70 1.54
N GLU A 228 -22.01 -12.41 1.27
CA GLU A 228 -22.51 -12.72 -0.07
C GLU A 228 -22.95 -11.47 -0.85
N GLY A 229 -23.56 -10.48 -0.17
CA GLY A 229 -23.98 -9.23 -0.81
C GLY A 229 -22.80 -8.50 -1.46
N LEU A 230 -21.66 -8.46 -0.76
CA LEU A 230 -20.40 -7.93 -1.31
C LEU A 230 -19.81 -8.83 -2.39
N SER A 231 -19.91 -10.16 -2.29
CA SER A 231 -19.51 -11.07 -3.38
C SER A 231 -20.25 -10.74 -4.68
N GLN A 232 -21.57 -10.54 -4.58
CA GLN A 232 -22.41 -10.19 -5.73
C GLN A 232 -22.10 -8.79 -6.27
N GLN A 233 -21.78 -7.84 -5.40
CA GLN A 233 -21.32 -6.52 -5.82
C GLN A 233 -20.01 -6.62 -6.61
N HIS A 234 -19.01 -7.33 -6.09
CA HIS A 234 -17.74 -7.53 -6.79
C HIS A 234 -17.91 -8.26 -8.12
N LEU A 235 -18.78 -9.27 -8.19
CA LEU A 235 -19.06 -9.95 -9.46
C LEU A 235 -19.57 -8.99 -10.55
N ARG A 236 -20.49 -8.07 -10.19
CA ARG A 236 -20.97 -7.04 -11.13
C ARG A 236 -19.87 -6.06 -11.53
N GLU A 237 -19.02 -5.66 -10.59
CA GLU A 237 -17.90 -4.74 -10.87
C GLU A 237 -16.81 -5.40 -11.74
N PHE A 238 -16.54 -6.70 -11.57
CA PHE A 238 -15.65 -7.46 -12.45
C PHE A 238 -16.19 -7.50 -13.87
N GLN A 239 -17.49 -7.75 -14.05
CA GLN A 239 -18.13 -7.75 -15.38
C GLN A 239 -18.02 -6.39 -16.08
N LYS A 240 -18.13 -5.28 -15.34
CA LYS A 240 -17.88 -3.93 -15.89
C LYS A 240 -16.45 -3.73 -16.34
N SER A 241 -15.52 -4.38 -15.66
CA SER A 241 -14.07 -4.27 -15.90
C SER A 241 -13.52 -5.32 -16.88
N GLY A 242 -14.39 -6.15 -17.48
CA GLY A 242 -13.97 -7.18 -18.43
C GLY A 242 -13.31 -8.40 -17.79
N ILE A 243 -13.33 -8.51 -16.47
CA ILE A 243 -12.72 -9.64 -15.75
C ILE A 243 -13.75 -10.73 -15.56
N GLU A 244 -13.45 -11.93 -16.05
CA GLU A 244 -14.29 -13.11 -15.85
C GLU A 244 -14.18 -13.62 -14.42
N ALA A 245 -15.33 -13.81 -13.76
CA ALA A 245 -15.40 -14.31 -12.40
C ALA A 245 -16.72 -15.05 -12.17
N GLU A 246 -16.72 -15.95 -11.19
CA GLU A 246 -17.91 -16.67 -10.73
C GLU A 246 -17.96 -16.72 -9.20
N ILE A 247 -19.17 -16.85 -8.64
CA ILE A 247 -19.33 -17.09 -7.20
C ILE A 247 -18.89 -18.52 -6.90
N PHE A 248 -17.97 -18.67 -5.94
CA PHE A 248 -17.57 -19.99 -5.47
C PHE A 248 -18.77 -20.74 -4.89
N ARG A 249 -19.09 -21.90 -5.46
CA ARG A 249 -20.09 -22.83 -4.96
C ARG A 249 -19.38 -24.09 -4.49
N ARG A 250 -19.60 -24.48 -3.23
CA ARG A 250 -19.11 -25.77 -2.74
C ARG A 250 -19.83 -26.88 -3.51
N PRO A 251 -19.12 -27.84 -4.13
CA PRO A 251 -19.77 -29.00 -4.73
C PRO A 251 -20.61 -29.73 -3.69
N PRO A 252 -21.77 -30.31 -4.06
CA PRO A 252 -22.50 -31.16 -3.14
C PRO A 252 -21.58 -32.30 -2.67
N ALA A 253 -21.52 -32.53 -1.36
CA ALA A 253 -20.79 -33.67 -0.81
C ALA A 253 -21.41 -34.94 -1.40
N PHE A 254 -20.58 -35.81 -1.99
CA PHE A 254 -21.04 -37.13 -2.40
C PHE A 254 -21.56 -37.85 -1.15
N SER A 255 -22.88 -37.94 -1.01
CA SER A 255 -23.50 -38.92 -0.12
C SER A 255 -23.22 -40.28 -0.74
N SER A 256 -22.31 -41.05 -0.14
CA SER A 256 -22.18 -42.48 -0.39
C SER A 256 -23.49 -43.14 0.04
N GLY A 257 -24.46 -43.17 -0.86
CA GLY A 257 -25.65 -43.99 -0.74
C GLY A 257 -25.21 -45.44 -0.88
N SER A 258 -25.31 -46.18 0.23
CA SER A 258 -25.09 -47.61 0.30
C SER A 258 -25.89 -48.33 -0.79
N ILE A 259 -25.20 -49.18 -1.54
CA ILE A 259 -25.81 -50.25 -2.36
C ILE A 259 -26.31 -51.34 -1.42
#